data_AF-A0A8T4W2Q2-F1
#
_entry.id   AF-A0A8T4W2Q2-F1
#
_cell.length_a   1.000
_cell.length_b   1.000
_cell.length_c   1.000
_cell.angle_alpha   90.00
_cell.angle_beta   90.00
_cell.angle_gamma   90.00
#
_symmetry.space_group_name_H-M   'P 1'
#
loop_
_entity.id
_entity.type
_entity.pdbx_description
1 polymer ?
#
loop_
_entity_poly.entity_id
_entity_poly.type
_entity_poly.pdbx_seq_one_letter_code
_entity_poly.pdbx_strand_id
1 'polypeptide(L)'
;MDEKDGEETTYEVPIGPIHPALKEPFLIKFKLDGEEIVDADPHPGMNHRGIEFMGMHRNPVKVIPLSERICGICSIVHQHMYTTAVEHAVDIVPTNRARYIRTIMMELERIHSHVLWAGVAAHEIGFDTHLHFTWKIREKVMDLLEKISGNRVNYSMWTFGGVRRDITEDMHPDIDETLDYYLDLYDKLEDIFLGDPSIRHRTKNIGILTEEDAMKLCGVGPTVRASGVKKDVRIDQPYAAYGDLDIDYVIPSRYDYEDVGDVFSKTLVRLKEVVQSINIIRQCVEKMPEGEITSEPNMAALLNKLKSAEGEGVGRIEAPRGEAMHYVRLVEDNEDVDCWKVRASTYNNLATYAPMFLGEQIADIPIIAASIDPCIGCMDRAEIVDVNTGEKEEYTDEELHELSVQKTERMLGGIDE
;
A
#
# COMPACT_ATOMS: atom_id res chain seq x y z
N MET A 1 0.81 5.03 43.17
CA MET A 1 2.21 5.40 42.91
C MET A 1 3.02 4.57 43.88
N ASP A 2 3.22 3.31 43.52
CA ASP A 2 4.23 2.47 44.16
C ASP A 2 5.48 2.64 43.31
N GLU A 3 6.50 3.29 43.86
CA GLU A 3 7.84 3.37 43.26
C GLU A 3 8.39 1.94 43.14
N LYS A 4 8.57 1.46 41.90
CA LYS A 4 9.33 0.24 41.62
C LYS A 4 10.81 0.53 41.89
N ASP A 5 11.22 0.27 43.13
CA ASP A 5 12.59 0.41 43.63
C ASP A 5 13.42 -0.85 43.28
N GLY A 6 13.60 -1.10 41.98
CA GLY A 6 14.46 -2.16 41.45
C GLY A 6 15.03 -1.74 40.11
N GLU A 7 16.34 -1.97 39.89
CA GLU A 7 17.01 -1.67 38.61
C GLU A 7 16.20 -2.27 37.44
N GLU A 8 15.52 -1.43 36.67
CA GLU A 8 14.81 -1.83 35.44
C GLU A 8 15.82 -2.47 34.49
N THR A 9 15.86 -3.80 34.51
CA THR A 9 16.76 -4.57 33.66
C THR A 9 16.10 -4.70 32.30
N THR A 10 16.13 -3.61 31.53
CA THR A 10 15.62 -3.63 30.15
C THR A 10 16.60 -4.34 29.23
N TYR A 11 16.11 -5.09 28.25
CA TYR A 11 16.94 -5.70 27.23
C TYR A 11 16.40 -5.41 25.82
N GLU A 12 17.30 -5.46 24.84
CA GLU A 12 16.99 -5.18 23.44
C GLU A 12 16.77 -6.47 22.66
N VAL A 13 15.68 -6.53 21.89
CA VAL A 13 15.35 -7.65 21.01
C VAL A 13 15.17 -7.13 19.58
N PRO A 14 16.07 -7.48 18.65
CA PRO A 14 15.86 -7.21 17.24
C PRO A 14 14.91 -8.23 16.62
N ILE A 15 13.83 -7.76 15.99
CA ILE A 15 12.93 -8.59 15.19
C ILE A 15 13.11 -8.20 13.71
N GLY A 16 13.65 -9.13 12.92
CA GLY A 16 14.03 -8.90 11.53
C GLY A 16 15.56 -8.90 11.32
N PRO A 17 16.05 -8.58 10.11
CA PRO A 17 15.30 -8.23 8.91
C PRO A 17 14.57 -9.41 8.27
N ILE A 18 14.95 -10.65 8.60
CA ILE A 18 14.28 -11.87 8.15
C ILE A 18 13.70 -12.57 9.39
N HIS A 19 12.39 -12.48 9.58
CA HIS A 19 11.69 -13.12 10.70
C HIS A 19 10.32 -13.62 10.22
N PRO A 20 9.82 -14.81 10.64
CA PRO A 20 8.54 -15.36 10.16
C PRO A 20 7.32 -14.44 10.34
N ALA A 21 7.34 -13.63 11.41
CA ALA A 21 6.31 -12.63 11.70
C ALA A 21 6.32 -11.41 10.76
N LEU A 22 7.37 -11.22 9.97
CA LEU A 22 7.51 -10.11 9.04
C LEU A 22 7.45 -10.64 7.61
N LYS A 23 6.46 -10.17 6.84
CA LYS A 23 6.21 -10.65 5.47
C LYS A 23 7.18 -10.08 4.43
N GLU A 24 7.77 -8.93 4.73
CA GLU A 24 8.82 -8.31 3.92
C GLU A 24 10.04 -8.01 4.81
N PRO A 25 11.26 -7.91 4.23
CA PRO A 25 12.45 -7.65 5.01
C PRO A 25 12.39 -6.30 5.71
N PHE A 26 12.31 -6.32 7.04
CA PHE A 26 12.18 -5.13 7.87
C PHE A 26 12.74 -5.40 9.25
N LEU A 27 13.45 -4.46 9.86
CA LEU A 27 13.97 -4.62 11.21
C LEU A 27 13.26 -3.65 12.15
N ILE A 28 12.83 -4.14 13.30
CA ILE A 28 12.43 -3.29 14.43
C ILE A 28 13.27 -3.72 15.62
N LYS A 29 13.92 -2.76 16.27
CA LYS A 29 14.59 -3.00 17.55
C LYS A 29 13.62 -2.65 18.66
N PHE A 30 13.29 -3.62 19.48
CA PHE A 30 12.43 -3.41 20.64
C PHE A 30 13.28 -3.33 21.90
N LYS A 31 12.90 -2.45 22.81
CA LYS A 31 13.37 -2.46 24.19
C LYS A 31 12.25 -3.01 25.06
N LEU A 32 12.55 -4.00 25.89
CA LEU A 32 11.57 -4.71 26.70
C LEU A 32 11.88 -4.57 28.20
N ASP A 33 10.84 -4.45 29.02
CA ASP A 33 10.86 -4.68 30.48
C ASP A 33 10.04 -5.95 30.77
N GLY A 34 10.73 -7.07 30.99
CA GLY A 34 10.09 -8.39 30.99
C GLY A 34 9.45 -8.68 29.63
N GLU A 35 8.12 -8.85 29.58
CA GLU A 35 7.38 -9.10 28.33
C GLU A 35 6.76 -7.82 27.72
N GLU A 36 6.81 -6.70 28.44
CA GLU A 36 6.20 -5.42 28.03
C GLU A 36 7.17 -4.63 27.15
N ILE A 37 6.64 -4.06 26.06
CA ILE A 37 7.39 -3.23 25.13
C ILE A 37 7.45 -1.79 25.64
N VAL A 38 8.66 -1.31 25.94
CA VAL A 38 8.89 0.05 26.43
C VAL A 38 9.39 1.00 25.35
N ASP A 39 9.94 0.48 24.25
CA ASP A 39 10.35 1.26 23.08
C ASP A 39 10.38 0.39 21.81
N ALA A 40 10.18 1.02 20.66
CA ALA A 40 10.20 0.38 19.35
C ALA A 40 10.85 1.30 18.30
N ASP A 41 12.02 0.88 17.78
CA ASP A 41 12.80 1.63 16.80
C ASP A 41 12.79 0.93 15.42
N PRO A 42 11.89 1.34 14.50
CA PRO A 42 11.80 0.78 13.16
C PRO A 42 12.99 1.19 12.27
N HIS A 43 13.72 0.21 11.76
CA HIS A 43 14.84 0.36 10.84
C HIS A 43 14.44 -0.14 9.44
N PRO A 44 14.06 0.77 8.52
CA PRO A 44 13.80 0.42 7.12
C PRO A 44 15.08 0.30 6.28
N GLY A 45 14.93 -0.03 4.99
CA GLY A 45 16.00 0.05 3.99
C GLY A 45 16.50 -1.29 3.45
N MET A 46 16.03 -2.43 3.96
CA MET A 46 16.52 -3.77 3.57
C MET A 46 16.00 -4.28 2.21
N ASN A 47 15.06 -3.58 1.59
CA ASN A 47 14.43 -3.92 0.31
C ASN A 47 14.48 -2.74 -0.69
N HIS A 48 15.49 -1.88 -0.58
CA HIS A 48 15.71 -0.82 -1.56
C HIS A 48 16.11 -1.40 -2.93
N ARG A 49 15.39 -0.98 -3.99
CA ARG A 49 15.54 -1.51 -5.35
C ARG A 49 15.92 -0.46 -6.40
N GLY A 50 16.21 0.78 -6.01
CA GLY A 50 16.57 1.85 -6.96
C GLY A 50 15.50 2.16 -8.01
N ILE A 51 14.20 1.96 -7.71
CA ILE A 51 13.11 2.14 -8.69
C ILE A 51 13.02 3.59 -9.20
N GLU A 52 13.15 4.58 -8.31
CA GLU A 52 13.13 6.01 -8.67
C GLU A 52 14.29 6.33 -9.63
N PHE A 53 15.53 5.92 -9.28
CA PHE A 53 16.72 6.07 -10.11
C PHE A 53 16.55 5.41 -11.49
N MET A 54 16.08 4.16 -11.52
CA MET A 54 15.79 3.46 -12.76
C MET A 54 14.74 4.18 -13.62
N GLY A 55 13.71 4.76 -13.01
CA GLY A 55 12.69 5.48 -13.76
C GLY A 55 13.21 6.78 -14.38
N MET A 56 14.15 7.47 -13.71
CA MET A 56 14.76 8.70 -14.23
C MET A 56 15.69 8.48 -15.43
N HIS A 57 16.08 7.23 -15.72
CA HIS A 57 16.89 6.85 -16.89
C HIS A 57 16.05 6.15 -17.97
N ARG A 58 14.76 6.45 -18.02
CA ARG A 58 13.80 5.85 -18.94
C ARG A 58 12.78 6.89 -19.39
N ASN A 59 12.43 6.82 -20.68
CA ASN A 59 11.31 7.60 -21.18
C ASN A 59 10.00 7.30 -20.44
N PRO A 60 9.04 8.25 -20.40
CA PRO A 60 7.86 8.10 -19.56
C PRO A 60 7.04 6.85 -19.85
N VAL A 61 6.97 6.42 -21.12
CA VAL A 61 6.24 5.21 -21.52
C VAL A 61 6.89 3.94 -20.95
N LYS A 62 8.23 3.87 -20.91
CA LYS A 62 8.97 2.73 -20.32
C LYS A 62 8.88 2.68 -18.80
N VAL A 63 8.58 3.80 -18.14
CA VAL A 63 8.39 3.85 -16.69
C VAL A 63 7.03 3.27 -16.28
N ILE A 64 6.02 3.25 -17.16
CA ILE A 64 4.71 2.63 -16.90
C ILE A 64 4.86 1.19 -16.35
N PRO A 65 5.51 0.23 -17.04
CA PRO A 65 5.69 -1.12 -16.51
C PRO A 65 6.69 -1.18 -15.34
N LEU A 66 7.51 -0.15 -15.10
CA LEU A 66 8.38 -0.09 -13.92
C LEU A 66 7.58 0.29 -12.67
N SER A 67 6.65 1.24 -12.80
CA SER A 67 5.81 1.72 -11.69
C SER A 67 4.92 0.62 -11.10
N GLU A 68 4.34 -0.26 -11.93
CA GLU A 68 3.54 -1.39 -11.42
C GLU A 68 4.35 -2.40 -10.59
N ARG A 69 5.69 -2.43 -10.76
CA ARG A 69 6.59 -3.32 -10.01
C ARG A 69 7.07 -2.75 -8.68
N ILE A 70 6.62 -1.54 -8.30
CA ILE A 70 6.91 -0.99 -6.97
C ILE A 70 6.27 -1.87 -5.88
N CYS A 71 5.08 -2.39 -6.12
CA CYS A 71 4.38 -3.27 -5.18
C CYS A 71 3.94 -4.53 -5.91
N GLY A 72 4.00 -5.69 -5.25
CA GLY A 72 3.41 -6.93 -5.77
C GLY A 72 1.90 -7.08 -5.51
N ILE A 73 1.26 -6.08 -4.89
CA ILE A 73 -0.15 -6.11 -4.50
C ILE A 73 -0.90 -4.86 -5.00
N CYS A 74 -0.25 -3.68 -5.03
CA CYS A 74 -0.81 -2.40 -5.47
C CYS A 74 -0.34 -1.97 -6.87
N SER A 75 -0.13 -2.92 -7.77
CA SER A 75 0.49 -2.68 -9.08
C SER A 75 -0.31 -1.69 -9.93
N ILE A 76 -1.64 -1.82 -9.98
CA ILE A 76 -2.54 -0.89 -10.70
C ILE A 76 -2.49 0.50 -10.08
N VAL A 77 -2.52 0.59 -8.75
CA VAL A 77 -2.49 1.84 -7.99
C VAL A 77 -1.19 2.61 -8.27
N HIS A 78 -0.03 1.95 -8.24
CA HIS A 78 1.24 2.59 -8.60
C HIS A 78 1.28 3.04 -10.07
N GLN A 79 0.78 2.21 -10.98
CA GLN A 79 0.70 2.57 -12.38
C GLN A 79 -0.24 3.78 -12.58
N HIS A 80 -1.34 3.86 -11.83
CA HIS A 80 -2.33 4.93 -11.95
C HIS A 80 -1.78 6.27 -11.43
N MET A 81 -1.10 6.27 -10.28
CA MET A 81 -0.43 7.48 -9.78
C MET A 81 0.61 8.00 -10.77
N TYR A 82 1.45 7.11 -11.31
CA TYR A 82 2.45 7.51 -12.28
C TYR A 82 1.83 8.10 -13.55
N THR A 83 0.85 7.41 -14.13
CA THR A 83 0.17 7.89 -15.35
C THR A 83 -0.56 9.20 -15.12
N THR A 84 -1.24 9.36 -13.98
CA THR A 84 -1.91 10.61 -13.60
C THR A 84 -0.91 11.75 -13.40
N ALA A 85 0.23 11.48 -12.77
CA ALA A 85 1.27 12.49 -12.58
C ALA A 85 1.81 13.01 -13.93
N VAL A 86 2.08 12.11 -14.87
CA VAL A 86 2.52 12.50 -16.22
C VAL A 86 1.39 13.22 -16.97
N GLU A 87 0.15 12.70 -16.91
CA GLU A 87 -1.02 13.31 -17.55
C GLU A 87 -1.24 14.75 -17.09
N HIS A 88 -1.11 15.02 -15.78
CA HIS A 88 -1.16 16.37 -15.23
C HIS A 88 0.01 17.26 -15.66
N ALA A 89 1.22 16.71 -15.82
CA ALA A 89 2.38 17.48 -16.26
C ALA A 89 2.28 17.96 -17.72
N VAL A 90 1.43 17.33 -18.54
CA VAL A 90 1.31 17.61 -19.99
C VAL A 90 -0.12 17.89 -20.45
N ASP A 91 -1.02 18.16 -19.51
CA ASP A 91 -2.45 18.45 -19.74
C ASP A 91 -3.18 17.42 -20.63
N ILE A 92 -2.91 16.14 -20.42
CA ILE A 92 -3.67 15.05 -21.06
C ILE A 92 -4.85 14.67 -20.17
N VAL A 93 -6.06 14.72 -20.73
CA VAL A 93 -7.28 14.31 -20.03
C VAL A 93 -7.71 12.93 -20.51
N PRO A 94 -7.77 11.91 -19.62
CA PRO A 94 -8.28 10.59 -19.99
C PRO A 94 -9.74 10.61 -20.43
N THR A 95 -10.12 9.70 -21.32
CA THR A 95 -11.53 9.55 -21.73
C THR A 95 -12.42 9.15 -20.55
N ASN A 96 -13.71 9.53 -20.59
CA ASN A 96 -14.64 9.18 -19.52
C ASN A 96 -14.73 7.65 -19.35
N ARG A 97 -14.80 6.88 -20.43
CA ARG A 97 -14.80 5.40 -20.37
C ARG A 97 -13.54 4.87 -19.66
N ALA A 98 -12.37 5.41 -19.99
CA ALA A 98 -11.12 5.02 -19.34
C ALA A 98 -11.11 5.32 -17.84
N ARG A 99 -11.71 6.43 -17.39
CA ARG A 99 -11.83 6.76 -15.96
C ARG A 99 -12.62 5.70 -15.19
N TYR A 100 -13.70 5.18 -15.77
CA TYR A 100 -14.51 4.11 -15.17
C TYR A 100 -13.75 2.78 -15.11
N ILE A 101 -13.07 2.39 -16.21
CA ILE A 101 -12.25 1.17 -16.24
C ILE A 101 -11.11 1.26 -15.20
N ARG A 102 -10.46 2.44 -15.09
CA ARG A 102 -9.46 2.71 -14.06
C ARG A 102 -10.01 2.47 -12.65
N THR A 103 -11.20 2.98 -12.36
CA THR A 103 -11.86 2.78 -11.05
C THR A 103 -12.17 1.31 -10.79
N ILE A 104 -12.75 0.58 -11.74
CA ILE A 104 -13.07 -0.85 -11.59
C ILE A 104 -11.81 -1.65 -11.23
N MET A 105 -10.74 -1.49 -11.99
CA MET A 105 -9.50 -2.24 -11.75
C MET A 105 -8.85 -1.87 -10.40
N MET A 106 -8.88 -0.60 -10.01
CA MET A 106 -8.37 -0.17 -8.69
C MET A 106 -9.17 -0.78 -7.53
N GLU A 107 -10.49 -0.91 -7.67
CA GLU A 107 -11.33 -1.49 -6.62
C GLU A 107 -11.26 -3.03 -6.60
N LEU A 108 -11.04 -3.70 -7.75
CA LEU A 108 -10.69 -5.13 -7.79
C LEU A 108 -9.35 -5.38 -7.07
N GLU A 109 -8.35 -4.53 -7.27
CA GLU A 109 -7.07 -4.59 -6.55
C GLU A 109 -7.26 -4.33 -5.04
N ARG A 110 -8.20 -3.46 -4.65
CA ARG A 110 -8.54 -3.23 -3.24
C ARG A 110 -9.15 -4.47 -2.58
N ILE A 111 -10.11 -5.13 -3.23
CA ILE A 111 -10.69 -6.39 -2.75
C ILE A 111 -9.59 -7.45 -2.57
N HIS A 112 -8.78 -7.64 -3.62
CA HIS A 112 -7.61 -8.53 -3.60
C HIS A 112 -6.69 -8.27 -2.40
N SER A 113 -6.39 -7.00 -2.14
CA SER A 113 -5.50 -6.58 -1.07
C SER A 113 -6.08 -6.82 0.32
N HIS A 114 -7.33 -6.44 0.56
CA HIS A 114 -7.95 -6.58 1.88
C HIS A 114 -8.17 -8.05 2.26
N VAL A 115 -8.56 -8.88 1.29
CA VAL A 115 -8.71 -10.34 1.50
C VAL A 115 -7.35 -10.99 1.78
N LEU A 116 -6.29 -10.59 1.07
CA LEU A 116 -4.91 -11.02 1.38
C LEU A 116 -4.55 -10.66 2.82
N TRP A 117 -4.74 -9.40 3.18
CA TRP A 117 -4.36 -8.89 4.49
C TRP A 117 -5.12 -9.58 5.62
N ALA A 118 -6.41 -9.87 5.45
CA ALA A 118 -7.20 -10.61 6.45
C ALA A 118 -6.60 -12.01 6.70
N GLY A 119 -6.13 -12.69 5.65
CA GLY A 119 -5.38 -13.94 5.79
C GLY A 119 -4.07 -13.78 6.56
N VAL A 120 -3.30 -12.74 6.24
CA VAL A 120 -2.04 -12.44 6.94
C VAL A 120 -2.29 -12.16 8.41
N ALA A 121 -3.29 -11.33 8.73
CA ALA A 121 -3.68 -11.04 10.11
C ALA A 121 -3.99 -12.34 10.87
N ALA A 122 -4.81 -13.23 10.30
CA ALA A 122 -5.09 -14.54 10.91
C ALA A 122 -3.84 -15.39 11.13
N HIS A 123 -2.90 -15.39 10.19
CA HIS A 123 -1.65 -16.14 10.32
C HIS A 123 -0.75 -15.59 11.45
N GLU A 124 -0.64 -14.26 11.59
CA GLU A 124 0.17 -13.64 12.66
C GLU A 124 -0.33 -13.99 14.07
N ILE A 125 -1.63 -14.27 14.21
CA ILE A 125 -2.21 -14.74 15.48
C ILE A 125 -2.35 -16.27 15.57
N GLY A 126 -1.79 -17.02 14.60
CA GLY A 126 -1.65 -18.48 14.65
C GLY A 126 -2.72 -19.30 13.93
N PHE A 127 -3.58 -18.70 13.11
CA PHE A 127 -4.69 -19.38 12.42
C PHE A 127 -4.41 -19.64 10.93
N ASP A 128 -3.57 -20.63 10.63
CA ASP A 128 -3.22 -21.00 9.25
C ASP A 128 -4.41 -21.44 8.40
N THR A 129 -5.42 -22.08 9.00
CA THR A 129 -6.61 -22.49 8.23
C THR A 129 -7.34 -21.28 7.66
N HIS A 130 -7.41 -20.19 8.41
CA HIS A 130 -8.02 -18.94 7.96
C HIS A 130 -7.18 -18.24 6.88
N LEU A 131 -5.84 -18.30 6.98
CA LEU A 131 -4.94 -17.85 5.91
C LEU A 131 -5.24 -18.56 4.58
N HIS A 132 -5.24 -19.90 4.58
CA HIS A 132 -5.49 -20.67 3.37
C HIS A 132 -6.91 -20.46 2.83
N PHE A 133 -7.89 -20.28 3.71
CA PHE A 133 -9.27 -19.99 3.32
C PHE A 133 -9.40 -18.64 2.62
N THR A 134 -8.86 -17.55 3.19
CA THR A 134 -8.93 -16.23 2.55
C THR A 134 -8.10 -16.18 1.26
N TRP A 135 -6.97 -16.88 1.20
CA TRP A 135 -6.16 -16.95 -0.02
C TRP A 135 -6.85 -17.72 -1.14
N LYS A 136 -7.59 -18.79 -0.81
CA LYS A 136 -8.48 -19.44 -1.78
C LYS A 136 -9.54 -18.47 -2.31
N ILE A 137 -10.14 -17.66 -1.44
CA ILE A 137 -11.16 -16.67 -1.83
C ILE A 137 -10.55 -15.57 -2.71
N ARG A 138 -9.31 -15.15 -2.41
CA ARG A 138 -8.56 -14.16 -3.20
C ARG A 138 -8.32 -14.60 -4.65
N GLU A 139 -8.22 -15.90 -4.94
CA GLU A 139 -7.99 -16.36 -6.32
C GLU A 139 -9.09 -15.91 -7.29
N LYS A 140 -10.36 -15.81 -6.85
CA LYS A 140 -11.48 -15.43 -7.73
C LYS A 140 -11.29 -14.04 -8.36
N VAL A 141 -10.86 -13.04 -7.58
CA VAL A 141 -10.57 -11.71 -8.13
C VAL A 141 -9.30 -11.70 -8.98
N MET A 142 -8.31 -12.54 -8.68
CA MET A 142 -7.09 -12.66 -9.50
C MET A 142 -7.39 -13.27 -10.87
N ASP A 143 -8.30 -14.25 -10.95
CA ASP A 143 -8.75 -14.84 -12.20
C ASP A 143 -9.49 -13.80 -13.06
N LEU A 144 -10.31 -12.94 -12.45
CA LEU A 144 -10.99 -11.84 -13.14
C LEU A 144 -9.98 -10.78 -13.64
N LEU A 145 -9.03 -10.38 -12.80
CA LEU A 145 -7.95 -9.46 -13.19
C LEU A 145 -7.11 -10.02 -14.35
N GLU A 146 -6.82 -11.32 -14.34
CA GLU A 146 -6.14 -12.02 -15.43
C GLU A 146 -7.01 -12.04 -16.70
N LYS A 147 -8.31 -12.30 -16.59
CA LYS A 147 -9.23 -12.28 -17.73
C LYS A 147 -9.27 -10.90 -18.41
N ILE A 148 -9.28 -9.82 -17.64
CA ILE A 148 -9.30 -8.44 -18.17
C ILE A 148 -7.92 -8.04 -18.73
N SER A 149 -6.86 -8.23 -17.95
CA SER A 149 -5.53 -7.65 -18.26
C SER A 149 -4.54 -8.63 -18.91
N GLY A 150 -4.84 -9.93 -18.89
CA GLY A 150 -3.95 -11.00 -19.33
C GLY A 150 -2.82 -11.36 -18.35
N ASN A 151 -2.81 -10.78 -17.14
CA ASN A 151 -1.82 -11.11 -16.11
C ASN A 151 -2.46 -11.04 -14.71
N ARG A 152 -1.91 -11.77 -13.74
CA ARG A 152 -2.47 -11.89 -12.38
C ARG A 152 -2.07 -10.78 -11.42
N VAL A 153 -0.91 -10.14 -11.65
CA VAL A 153 -0.32 -9.15 -10.72
C VAL A 153 0.21 -7.92 -11.44
N ASN A 154 0.98 -8.10 -12.51
CA ASN A 154 1.52 -6.97 -13.30
C ASN A 154 0.69 -6.79 -14.57
N TYR A 155 -0.35 -5.98 -14.46
CA TYR A 155 -1.46 -5.90 -15.42
C TYR A 155 -1.10 -5.11 -16.68
N SER A 156 -0.20 -4.14 -16.57
CA SER A 156 0.21 -3.26 -17.65
C SER A 156 -1.00 -2.62 -18.35
N MET A 157 -2.01 -2.20 -17.56
CA MET A 157 -3.34 -1.82 -18.04
C MET A 157 -3.43 -0.36 -18.51
N TRP A 158 -2.62 0.53 -17.95
CA TRP A 158 -2.67 1.97 -18.24
C TRP A 158 -1.79 2.42 -19.40
N THR A 159 -2.27 3.45 -20.06
CA THR A 159 -1.51 4.29 -21.00
C THR A 159 -1.84 5.74 -20.69
N PHE A 160 -1.02 6.68 -21.14
CA PHE A 160 -1.36 8.10 -21.02
C PHE A 160 -2.61 8.39 -21.85
N GLY A 161 -3.57 9.12 -21.26
CA GLY A 161 -4.86 9.41 -21.87
C GLY A 161 -5.90 8.30 -21.77
N GLY A 162 -5.58 7.15 -21.15
CA GLY A 162 -6.59 6.12 -20.92
C GLY A 162 -6.08 4.74 -20.51
N VAL A 163 -6.60 3.70 -21.16
CA VAL A 163 -6.32 2.28 -20.85
C VAL A 163 -5.94 1.51 -22.12
N ARG A 164 -5.20 0.41 -21.98
CA ARG A 164 -4.74 -0.41 -23.11
C ARG A 164 -5.75 -1.46 -23.55
N ARG A 165 -6.63 -1.90 -22.66
CA ARG A 165 -7.67 -2.90 -22.93
C ARG A 165 -9.00 -2.39 -22.39
N ASP A 166 -10.07 -2.79 -23.06
CA ASP A 166 -11.43 -2.41 -22.68
C ASP A 166 -12.04 -3.46 -21.73
N ILE A 167 -13.09 -3.07 -21.01
CA ILE A 167 -14.03 -3.98 -20.33
C ILE A 167 -15.31 -3.96 -21.17
N THR A 168 -15.50 -5.01 -21.95
CA THR A 168 -16.64 -5.16 -22.86
C THR A 168 -17.83 -5.83 -22.16
N GLU A 169 -19.03 -5.67 -22.72
CA GLU A 169 -20.28 -6.16 -22.10
C GLU A 169 -20.29 -7.68 -21.88
N ASP A 170 -19.55 -8.46 -22.67
CA ASP A 170 -19.39 -9.90 -22.49
C ASP A 170 -18.65 -10.28 -21.21
N MET A 171 -17.90 -9.36 -20.61
CA MET A 171 -17.21 -9.56 -19.33
C MET A 171 -18.08 -9.20 -18.12
N HIS A 172 -19.18 -8.47 -18.30
CA HIS A 172 -20.04 -8.04 -17.19
C HIS A 172 -20.57 -9.21 -16.36
N PRO A 173 -21.04 -10.34 -16.94
CA PRO A 173 -21.49 -11.48 -16.16
C PRO A 173 -20.39 -12.08 -15.26
N ASP A 174 -19.13 -12.10 -15.72
CA ASP A 174 -18.01 -12.60 -14.92
C ASP A 174 -17.66 -11.65 -13.76
N ILE A 175 -17.78 -10.34 -13.99
CA ILE A 175 -17.62 -9.33 -12.95
C ILE A 175 -18.71 -9.55 -11.90
N ASP A 176 -19.98 -9.60 -12.30
CA ASP A 176 -21.11 -9.79 -11.39
C ASP A 176 -20.99 -11.09 -10.59
N GLU A 177 -20.68 -12.22 -11.24
CA GLU A 177 -20.46 -13.51 -10.56
C GLU A 177 -19.32 -13.43 -9.53
N THR A 178 -18.25 -12.71 -9.86
CA THR A 178 -17.13 -12.51 -8.94
C THR A 178 -17.54 -11.67 -7.74
N LEU A 179 -18.31 -10.61 -7.94
CA LEU A 179 -18.80 -9.75 -6.86
C LEU A 179 -19.79 -10.50 -5.96
N ASP A 180 -20.71 -11.25 -6.54
CA ASP A 180 -21.70 -12.07 -5.82
C ASP A 180 -21.00 -13.12 -4.95
N TYR A 181 -19.95 -13.77 -5.48
CA TYR A 181 -19.14 -14.72 -4.70
C TYR A 181 -18.57 -14.11 -3.41
N TYR A 182 -18.14 -12.85 -3.43
CA TYR A 182 -17.64 -12.19 -2.21
C TYR A 182 -18.76 -11.82 -1.25
N LEU A 183 -19.93 -11.39 -1.76
CA LEU A 183 -21.09 -11.07 -0.91
C LEU A 183 -21.66 -12.31 -0.23
N ASP A 184 -21.80 -13.42 -0.95
CA ASP A 184 -22.29 -14.70 -0.41
C ASP A 184 -21.37 -15.26 0.69
N LEU A 185 -20.07 -14.94 0.62
CA LEU A 185 -19.08 -15.34 1.62
C LEU A 185 -18.85 -14.29 2.70
N TYR A 186 -19.40 -13.09 2.56
CA TYR A 186 -19.08 -11.97 3.42
C TYR A 186 -19.47 -12.24 4.86
N ASP A 187 -20.70 -12.69 5.12
CA ASP A 187 -21.18 -13.01 6.47
C ASP A 187 -20.28 -14.04 7.17
N LYS A 188 -19.75 -15.00 6.41
CA LYS A 188 -18.83 -16.00 6.93
C LYS A 188 -17.46 -15.39 7.26
N LEU A 189 -16.93 -14.50 6.42
CA LEU A 189 -15.69 -13.79 6.72
C LEU A 189 -15.87 -12.88 7.94
N GLU A 190 -16.99 -12.17 8.01
CA GLU A 190 -17.32 -11.32 9.15
C GLU A 190 -17.41 -12.11 10.45
N ASP A 191 -18.11 -13.25 10.46
CA ASP A 191 -18.20 -14.11 11.64
C ASP A 191 -16.83 -14.65 12.07
N ILE A 192 -15.99 -15.08 11.12
CA ILE A 192 -14.64 -15.56 11.41
C ILE A 192 -13.81 -14.45 12.07
N PHE A 193 -13.73 -13.27 11.46
CA PHE A 193 -12.77 -12.25 11.88
C PHE A 193 -13.29 -11.35 13.00
N LEU A 194 -14.60 -11.11 13.08
CA LEU A 194 -15.22 -10.21 14.04
C LEU A 194 -16.05 -10.93 15.12
N GLY A 195 -16.52 -12.15 14.83
CA GLY A 195 -17.32 -12.97 15.73
C GLY A 195 -16.49 -13.89 16.62
N ASP A 196 -15.41 -14.48 16.10
CA ASP A 196 -14.62 -15.49 16.81
C ASP A 196 -13.98 -14.94 18.12
N PRO A 197 -14.23 -15.56 19.29
CA PRO A 197 -13.69 -15.09 20.56
C PRO A 197 -12.17 -15.12 20.64
N SER A 198 -11.51 -16.08 19.98
CA SER A 198 -10.05 -16.21 20.02
C SER A 198 -9.38 -15.14 19.16
N ILE A 199 -9.91 -14.85 17.97
CA ILE A 199 -9.42 -13.73 17.15
C ILE A 199 -9.66 -12.40 17.86
N ARG A 200 -10.85 -12.19 18.45
CA ARG A 200 -11.13 -10.98 19.23
C ARG A 200 -10.17 -10.78 20.39
N HIS A 201 -9.81 -11.85 21.10
CA HIS A 201 -8.86 -11.77 22.21
C HIS A 201 -7.47 -11.31 21.77
N ARG A 202 -7.06 -11.61 20.54
CA ARG A 202 -5.74 -11.23 19.98
C ARG A 202 -5.73 -9.93 19.19
N THR A 203 -6.87 -9.25 19.06
CA THR A 203 -7.00 -8.07 18.19
C THR A 203 -7.69 -6.89 18.86
N LYS A 204 -8.59 -7.14 19.81
CA LYS A 204 -9.33 -6.09 20.52
C LYS A 204 -8.47 -5.52 21.65
N ASN A 205 -8.42 -4.19 21.74
CA ASN A 205 -7.56 -3.43 22.64
C ASN A 205 -6.06 -3.73 22.50
N ILE A 206 -5.64 -4.19 21.32
CA ILE A 206 -4.24 -4.43 20.97
C ILE A 206 -3.83 -3.43 19.90
N GLY A 207 -2.67 -2.81 20.05
CA GLY A 207 -2.10 -1.92 19.04
C GLY A 207 -2.93 -0.67 18.81
N ILE A 208 -3.40 -0.05 19.90
CA ILE A 208 -4.29 1.11 19.85
C ILE A 208 -3.58 2.30 19.21
N LEU A 209 -4.22 2.88 18.21
CA LEU A 209 -3.84 4.18 17.65
C LEU A 209 -4.96 5.17 17.97
N THR A 210 -4.72 6.12 18.86
CA THR A 210 -5.73 7.14 19.19
C THR A 210 -5.99 8.06 18.00
N GLU A 211 -7.16 8.73 17.95
CA GLU A 211 -7.43 9.76 16.93
C GLU A 211 -6.39 10.89 16.98
N GLU A 212 -5.98 11.30 18.18
CA GLU A 212 -4.97 12.33 18.40
C GLU A 212 -3.62 11.93 17.80
N ASP A 213 -3.14 10.72 18.12
CA ASP A 213 -1.86 10.22 17.60
C ASP A 213 -1.93 9.98 16.08
N ALA A 214 -3.04 9.44 15.58
CA ALA A 214 -3.27 9.26 14.15
C ALA A 214 -3.12 10.58 13.38
N MET A 215 -3.68 11.66 13.91
CA MET A 215 -3.59 13.00 13.31
C MET A 215 -2.20 13.60 13.47
N LYS A 216 -1.61 13.50 14.67
CA LYS A 216 -0.27 14.03 14.99
C LYS A 216 0.83 13.40 14.15
N LEU A 217 0.74 12.09 13.91
CA LEU A 217 1.70 11.32 13.14
C LEU A 217 1.39 11.29 11.64
N CYS A 218 0.38 12.05 11.19
CA CYS A 218 -0.01 12.16 9.80
C CYS A 218 -0.34 10.80 9.15
N GLY A 219 -0.89 9.86 9.92
CA GLY A 219 -1.30 8.54 9.42
C GLY A 219 -2.35 8.63 8.31
N VAL A 220 -2.50 7.55 7.54
CA VAL A 220 -3.37 7.49 6.36
C VAL A 220 -4.11 6.16 6.22
N GLY A 221 -5.22 6.18 5.48
CA GLY A 221 -5.90 4.97 5.05
C GLY A 221 -6.72 4.25 6.12
N PRO A 222 -6.93 2.93 5.94
CA PRO A 222 -7.68 2.12 6.90
C PRO A 222 -7.12 2.18 8.31
N THR A 223 -5.80 2.39 8.44
CA THR A 223 -5.09 2.50 9.73
C THR A 223 -5.66 3.62 10.60
N VAL A 224 -5.90 4.81 10.05
CA VAL A 224 -6.44 5.95 10.81
C VAL A 224 -7.96 6.00 10.81
N ARG A 225 -8.61 5.47 9.78
CA ARG A 225 -10.07 5.31 9.76
C ARG A 225 -10.55 4.41 10.90
N ALA A 226 -9.75 3.42 11.30
CA ALA A 226 -10.02 2.59 12.47
C ALA A 226 -10.11 3.38 13.79
N SER A 227 -9.48 4.56 13.84
CA SER A 227 -9.51 5.51 14.96
C SER A 227 -10.60 6.58 14.81
N GLY A 228 -11.53 6.42 13.86
CA GLY A 228 -12.62 7.38 13.61
C GLY A 228 -12.25 8.55 12.68
N VAL A 229 -11.00 8.64 12.22
CA VAL A 229 -10.55 9.75 11.36
C VAL A 229 -11.18 9.64 9.97
N LYS A 230 -12.02 10.62 9.60
CA LYS A 230 -12.65 10.73 8.27
C LYS A 230 -11.67 11.26 7.23
N LYS A 231 -10.84 10.37 6.70
CA LYS A 231 -9.82 10.68 5.69
C LYS A 231 -9.81 9.60 4.62
N ASP A 232 -10.09 9.98 3.37
CA ASP A 232 -10.10 9.09 2.20
C ASP A 232 -10.00 9.93 0.93
N VAL A 233 -8.92 9.77 0.15
CA VAL A 233 -8.70 10.60 -1.04
C VAL A 233 -9.80 10.40 -2.09
N ARG A 234 -10.47 9.25 -2.14
CA ARG A 234 -11.59 9.02 -3.07
C ARG A 234 -12.76 9.97 -2.84
N ILE A 235 -12.92 10.44 -1.60
CA ILE A 235 -14.00 11.34 -1.16
C ILE A 235 -13.49 12.77 -1.07
N ASP A 236 -12.33 12.98 -0.44
CA ASP A 236 -11.79 14.31 -0.14
C ASP A 236 -11.30 15.02 -1.41
N GLN A 237 -10.71 14.28 -2.35
CA GLN A 237 -10.26 14.78 -3.65
C GLN A 237 -10.50 13.72 -4.74
N PRO A 238 -11.76 13.56 -5.19
CA PRO A 238 -12.14 12.50 -6.10
C PRO A 238 -11.35 12.57 -7.42
N TYR A 239 -10.86 11.40 -7.86
CA TYR A 239 -10.12 11.19 -9.10
C TYR A 239 -10.79 10.08 -9.92
N ALA A 240 -10.32 9.83 -11.15
CA ALA A 240 -10.92 8.84 -12.04
C ALA A 240 -12.45 9.00 -12.09
N ALA A 241 -13.24 7.94 -11.88
CA ALA A 241 -14.70 8.03 -11.82
C ALA A 241 -15.27 8.29 -10.41
N TYR A 242 -14.47 8.39 -9.34
CA TYR A 242 -15.01 8.47 -7.96
C TYR A 242 -15.96 9.65 -7.73
N GLY A 243 -15.81 10.76 -8.46
CA GLY A 243 -16.71 11.92 -8.36
C GLY A 243 -18.14 11.66 -8.85
N ASP A 244 -18.38 10.58 -9.59
CA ASP A 244 -19.70 10.21 -10.14
C ASP A 244 -20.40 9.11 -9.30
N LEU A 245 -19.74 8.63 -8.25
CA LEU A 245 -20.11 7.42 -7.51
C LEU A 245 -20.52 7.76 -6.09
N ASP A 246 -21.42 6.95 -5.55
CA ASP A 246 -21.80 7.01 -4.14
C ASP A 246 -20.78 6.21 -3.32
N ILE A 247 -20.04 6.91 -2.46
CA ILE A 247 -18.96 6.39 -1.63
C ILE A 247 -18.94 7.16 -0.31
N ASP A 248 -18.65 6.47 0.79
CA ASP A 248 -18.56 7.09 2.11
C ASP A 248 -17.36 6.60 2.92
N TYR A 249 -17.01 7.31 3.98
CA TYR A 249 -15.91 6.93 4.87
C TYR A 249 -16.28 5.64 5.59
N VAL A 250 -15.38 4.66 5.58
CA VAL A 250 -15.54 3.41 6.33
C VAL A 250 -14.85 3.57 7.69
N ILE A 251 -15.61 3.88 8.73
CA ILE A 251 -15.13 4.01 10.12
C ILE A 251 -15.96 3.11 11.06
N PRO A 252 -15.40 2.60 12.17
CA PRO A 252 -16.10 1.68 13.07
C PRO A 252 -17.47 2.18 13.56
N SER A 253 -17.58 3.46 13.93
CA SER A 253 -18.83 4.07 14.42
C SER A 253 -19.99 4.09 13.44
N ARG A 254 -19.74 3.82 12.14
CA ARG A 254 -20.81 3.63 11.13
C ARG A 254 -21.42 2.23 11.12
N TYR A 255 -20.81 1.28 11.80
CA TYR A 255 -21.21 -0.12 11.81
C TYR A 255 -21.50 -0.62 13.23
N ASP A 256 -21.87 0.29 14.14
CA ASP A 256 -22.16 0.00 15.56
C ASP A 256 -20.96 -0.52 16.37
N TYR A 257 -19.74 -0.11 15.98
CA TYR A 257 -18.50 -0.36 16.75
C TYR A 257 -17.91 0.94 17.30
N GLU A 258 -17.11 0.83 18.36
CA GLU A 258 -16.37 1.97 18.91
C GLU A 258 -15.13 2.27 18.05
N ASP A 259 -14.79 3.55 17.90
CA ASP A 259 -13.61 4.02 17.17
C ASP A 259 -12.34 3.87 18.01
N VAL A 260 -11.95 2.62 18.32
CA VAL A 260 -10.84 2.31 19.24
C VAL A 260 -9.47 2.47 18.57
N GLY A 261 -9.36 2.23 17.27
CA GLY A 261 -8.08 2.25 16.56
C GLY A 261 -7.17 1.05 16.84
N ASP A 262 -7.67 0.00 17.50
CA ASP A 262 -6.99 -1.27 17.71
C ASP A 262 -6.92 -2.12 16.42
N VAL A 263 -6.21 -3.24 16.47
CA VAL A 263 -6.14 -4.20 15.35
C VAL A 263 -7.53 -4.68 14.94
N PHE A 264 -8.43 -4.89 15.90
CA PHE A 264 -9.81 -5.30 15.62
C PHE A 264 -10.55 -4.27 14.74
N SER A 265 -10.47 -2.98 15.10
CA SER A 265 -11.06 -1.88 14.33
C SER A 265 -10.43 -1.76 12.94
N LYS A 266 -9.11 -1.93 12.84
CA LYS A 266 -8.37 -1.99 11.57
C LYS A 266 -8.79 -3.17 10.69
N THR A 267 -9.20 -4.28 11.30
CA THR A 267 -9.74 -5.46 10.60
C THR A 267 -11.14 -5.19 10.08
N LEU A 268 -12.02 -4.66 10.94
CA LEU A 268 -13.38 -4.26 10.59
C LEU A 268 -13.39 -3.31 9.38
N VAL A 269 -12.59 -2.24 9.41
CA VAL A 269 -12.55 -1.25 8.32
C VAL A 269 -12.18 -1.91 7.00
N ARG A 270 -11.16 -2.77 6.96
CA ARG A 270 -10.75 -3.46 5.72
C ARG A 270 -11.82 -4.42 5.21
N LEU A 271 -12.52 -5.13 6.09
CA LEU A 271 -13.63 -6.00 5.69
C LEU A 271 -14.80 -5.18 5.13
N LYS A 272 -15.17 -4.07 5.76
CA LYS A 272 -16.25 -3.19 5.27
C LYS A 272 -15.86 -2.47 3.98
N GLU A 273 -14.58 -2.15 3.79
CA GLU A 273 -14.08 -1.62 2.51
C GLU A 273 -14.25 -2.59 1.35
N VAL A 274 -14.16 -3.91 1.57
CA VAL A 274 -14.46 -4.91 0.51
C VAL A 274 -15.90 -4.76 0.00
N VAL A 275 -16.87 -4.60 0.91
CA VAL A 275 -18.29 -4.41 0.53
C VAL A 275 -18.48 -3.09 -0.21
N GLN A 276 -17.82 -2.02 0.25
CA GLN A 276 -17.87 -0.74 -0.44
C GLN A 276 -17.24 -0.81 -1.84
N SER A 277 -16.11 -1.50 -2.00
CA SER A 277 -15.49 -1.75 -3.32
C SER A 277 -16.43 -2.48 -4.27
N ILE A 278 -17.15 -3.50 -3.79
CA ILE A 278 -18.14 -4.22 -4.59
C ILE A 278 -19.24 -3.28 -5.09
N ASN A 279 -19.77 -2.42 -4.20
CA ASN A 279 -20.79 -1.44 -4.56
C ASN A 279 -20.28 -0.41 -5.56
N ILE A 280 -19.04 0.05 -5.41
CA ILE A 280 -18.40 0.99 -6.35
C ILE A 280 -18.26 0.33 -7.73
N ILE A 281 -17.80 -0.91 -7.81
CA ILE A 281 -17.65 -1.63 -9.09
C ILE A 281 -19.00 -1.78 -9.79
N ARG A 282 -20.06 -2.17 -9.08
CA ARG A 282 -21.42 -2.27 -9.65
C ARG A 282 -21.91 -0.94 -10.21
N GLN A 283 -21.74 0.15 -9.46
CA GLN A 283 -22.08 1.49 -9.95
C GLN A 283 -21.27 1.87 -11.19
N CYS A 284 -19.98 1.51 -11.24
CA CYS A 284 -19.16 1.76 -12.41
C CYS A 284 -19.65 0.97 -13.63
N VAL A 285 -19.98 -0.32 -13.50
CA VAL A 285 -20.51 -1.13 -14.60
C VAL A 285 -21.85 -0.56 -15.11
N GLU A 286 -22.74 -0.12 -14.21
CA GLU A 286 -24.04 0.46 -14.58
C GLU A 286 -23.92 1.82 -15.28
N LYS A 287 -23.05 2.70 -14.77
CA LYS A 287 -22.91 4.09 -15.24
C LYS A 287 -21.85 4.28 -16.33
N MET A 288 -21.14 3.21 -16.74
CA MET A 288 -20.02 3.33 -17.68
C MET A 288 -20.49 3.89 -19.03
N PRO A 289 -19.91 5.01 -19.50
CA PRO A 289 -20.26 5.53 -20.82
C PRO A 289 -19.63 4.68 -21.94
N GLU A 290 -20.30 4.64 -23.09
CA GLU A 290 -19.68 4.24 -24.35
C GLU A 290 -18.63 5.27 -24.79
N GLY A 291 -17.67 4.84 -25.62
CA GLY A 291 -16.70 5.74 -26.24
C GLY A 291 -15.30 5.14 -26.34
N GLU A 292 -14.33 5.97 -26.72
CA GLU A 292 -12.95 5.54 -26.85
C GLU A 292 -12.30 5.29 -25.48
N ILE A 293 -11.34 4.37 -25.44
CA ILE A 293 -10.61 3.99 -24.24
C ILE A 293 -9.30 4.75 -24.03
N THR A 294 -8.89 5.59 -24.99
CA THR A 294 -7.70 6.44 -24.92
C THR A 294 -7.91 7.73 -25.69
N SER A 295 -7.44 8.86 -25.15
CA SER A 295 -7.44 10.15 -25.86
C SER A 295 -6.22 10.33 -26.76
N GLU A 296 -5.19 9.49 -26.60
CA GLU A 296 -3.90 9.59 -27.30
C GLU A 296 -3.58 8.25 -28.00
N PRO A 297 -4.32 7.86 -29.06
CA PRO A 297 -4.12 6.56 -29.73
C PRO A 297 -2.83 6.50 -30.57
N ASN A 298 -2.27 7.65 -30.96
CA ASN A 298 -1.07 7.72 -31.77
C ASN A 298 0.20 7.83 -30.91
N MET A 299 0.89 6.70 -30.73
CA MET A 299 2.11 6.62 -29.92
C MET A 299 3.24 7.55 -30.38
N ALA A 300 3.39 7.79 -31.69
CA ALA A 300 4.45 8.67 -32.19
C ALA A 300 4.17 10.13 -31.82
N ALA A 301 2.90 10.56 -31.93
CA ALA A 301 2.48 11.89 -31.50
C ALA A 301 2.64 12.07 -29.99
N LEU A 302 2.24 11.06 -29.21
CA LEU A 302 2.38 11.05 -27.75
C LEU A 302 3.85 11.16 -27.31
N LEU A 303 4.76 10.39 -27.91
CA LEU A 303 6.19 10.47 -27.59
C LEU A 303 6.78 11.84 -27.91
N ASN A 304 6.40 12.44 -29.05
CA ASN A 304 6.84 13.79 -29.39
C ASN A 304 6.30 14.83 -28.39
N LYS A 305 5.02 14.72 -27.99
CA LYS A 305 4.41 15.58 -26.97
C LYS A 305 5.13 15.48 -25.64
N LEU A 306 5.48 14.27 -25.20
CA LEU A 306 6.21 14.04 -23.95
C LEU A 306 7.64 14.60 -24.00
N LYS A 307 8.34 14.46 -25.13
CA LYS A 307 9.71 14.98 -25.31
C LYS A 307 9.76 16.51 -25.31
N SER A 308 8.73 17.15 -25.85
CA SER A 308 8.61 18.62 -25.89
C SER A 308 7.90 19.20 -24.67
N ALA A 309 7.61 18.39 -23.65
CA ALA A 309 6.91 18.85 -22.46
C ALA A 309 7.87 19.45 -21.43
N GLU A 310 7.46 20.58 -20.86
CA GLU A 310 8.04 21.15 -19.65
C GLU A 310 6.91 21.29 -18.62
N GLY A 311 7.02 20.62 -17.49
CA GLY A 311 5.94 20.61 -16.51
C GLY A 311 6.16 19.66 -15.34
N GLU A 312 5.33 19.87 -14.33
CA GLU A 312 5.32 19.06 -13.10
C GLU A 312 3.91 18.58 -12.84
N GLY A 313 3.77 17.36 -12.34
CA GLY A 313 2.47 16.78 -12.04
C GLY A 313 2.52 15.83 -10.86
N VAL A 314 1.38 15.73 -10.18
CA VAL A 314 1.20 14.85 -9.03
C VAL A 314 0.01 13.94 -9.29
N GLY A 315 0.23 12.63 -9.16
CA GLY A 315 -0.83 11.64 -9.10
C GLY A 315 -1.00 11.21 -7.65
N ARG A 316 -2.14 11.55 -7.04
CA ARG A 316 -2.47 11.24 -5.65
C ARG A 316 -3.74 10.40 -5.59
N ILE A 317 -3.69 9.25 -4.92
CA ILE A 317 -4.82 8.33 -4.82
C ILE A 317 -4.90 7.66 -3.45
N GLU A 318 -6.07 7.07 -3.16
CA GLU A 318 -6.27 6.21 -2.01
C GLU A 318 -5.88 4.77 -2.38
N ALA A 319 -4.65 4.35 -2.06
CA ALA A 319 -4.27 2.95 -2.16
C ALA A 319 -5.04 2.11 -1.11
N PRO A 320 -5.05 0.77 -1.19
CA PRO A 320 -5.63 -0.09 -0.14
C PRO A 320 -5.02 0.13 1.26
N ARG A 321 -3.84 0.76 1.34
CA ARG A 321 -3.16 1.12 2.60
C ARG A 321 -3.29 2.61 2.98
N GLY A 322 -3.98 3.40 2.18
CA GLY A 322 -4.16 4.85 2.38
C GLY A 322 -3.57 5.73 1.30
N GLU A 323 -3.58 7.03 1.53
CA GLU A 323 -3.06 8.03 0.60
C GLU A 323 -1.62 7.73 0.16
N ALA A 324 -1.44 7.56 -1.14
CA ALA A 324 -0.15 7.47 -1.81
C ALA A 324 -0.06 8.56 -2.89
N MET A 325 1.16 8.96 -3.23
CA MET A 325 1.39 9.94 -4.30
C MET A 325 2.64 9.63 -5.13
N HIS A 326 2.59 9.94 -6.42
CA HIS A 326 3.76 10.05 -7.28
C HIS A 326 3.86 11.49 -7.76
N TYR A 327 5.06 12.05 -7.74
CA TYR A 327 5.39 13.33 -8.35
C TYR A 327 6.31 13.06 -9.55
N VAL A 328 6.04 13.75 -10.66
CA VAL A 328 6.83 13.67 -11.88
C VAL A 328 7.16 15.07 -12.36
N ARG A 329 8.40 15.28 -12.79
CA ARG A 329 8.83 16.45 -13.54
C ARG A 329 9.38 16.02 -14.90
N LEU A 330 8.98 16.76 -15.93
CA LEU A 330 9.48 16.65 -17.29
C LEU A 330 10.16 17.97 -17.67
N VAL A 331 11.23 17.88 -18.46
CA VAL A 331 12.01 19.01 -18.93
C VAL A 331 12.09 18.92 -20.45
N GLU A 332 11.94 20.06 -21.12
CA GLU A 332 12.01 20.14 -22.58
C GLU A 332 13.34 19.55 -23.09
N ASP A 333 13.28 18.84 -24.22
CA ASP A 333 14.40 18.15 -24.87
C ASP A 333 15.05 17.01 -24.04
N ASN A 334 14.47 16.63 -22.90
CA ASN A 334 14.81 15.39 -22.20
C ASN A 334 13.87 14.25 -22.64
N GLU A 335 14.43 13.15 -23.15
CA GLU A 335 13.64 11.98 -23.54
C GLU A 335 13.22 11.13 -22.33
N ASP A 336 13.97 11.24 -21.23
CA ASP A 336 13.76 10.50 -19.99
C ASP A 336 13.01 11.36 -18.95
N VAL A 337 12.48 10.71 -17.91
CA VAL A 337 11.84 11.42 -16.81
C VAL A 337 12.90 12.15 -15.98
N ASP A 338 12.83 13.48 -15.89
CA ASP A 338 13.81 14.28 -15.12
C ASP A 338 13.75 13.98 -13.62
N CYS A 339 12.55 13.92 -13.06
CA CYS A 339 12.35 13.54 -11.67
C CYS A 339 11.12 12.64 -11.54
N TRP A 340 11.26 11.54 -10.81
CA TRP A 340 10.13 10.73 -10.39
C TRP A 340 10.26 10.39 -8.91
N LYS A 341 9.37 10.96 -8.10
CA LYS A 341 9.31 10.70 -6.66
C LYS A 341 8.08 9.88 -6.32
N VAL A 342 8.27 8.81 -5.59
CA VAL A 342 7.19 7.94 -5.11
C VAL A 342 7.07 8.08 -3.60
N ARG A 343 5.85 8.27 -3.09
CA ARG A 343 5.53 8.19 -1.66
C ARG A 343 4.40 7.20 -1.44
N ALA A 344 4.74 6.04 -0.89
CA ALA A 344 3.79 5.00 -0.54
C ALA A 344 3.07 5.31 0.78
N SER A 345 1.88 4.74 0.99
CA SER A 345 1.08 4.93 2.22
C SER A 345 1.82 4.42 3.48
N THR A 346 2.58 3.33 3.34
CA THR A 346 3.39 2.75 4.43
C THR A 346 4.41 3.73 5.00
N TYR A 347 4.95 4.66 4.19
CA TYR A 347 5.87 5.69 4.66
C TYR A 347 5.27 6.55 5.76
N ASN A 348 4.00 6.96 5.59
CA ASN A 348 3.29 7.76 6.60
C ASN A 348 2.82 6.90 7.78
N ASN A 349 2.42 5.66 7.51
CA ASN A 349 1.93 4.76 8.57
C ASN A 349 3.05 4.16 9.43
N LEU A 350 4.32 4.21 9.01
CA LEU A 350 5.41 3.63 9.79
C LEU A 350 5.55 4.27 11.17
N ALA A 351 5.39 5.60 11.24
CA ALA A 351 5.48 6.33 12.49
C ALA A 351 4.37 5.93 13.48
N THR A 352 3.23 5.41 13.02
CA THR A 352 2.13 5.00 13.89
C THR A 352 2.47 3.74 14.70
N TYR A 353 3.52 3.01 14.34
CA TYR A 353 4.01 1.90 15.16
C TYR A 353 4.44 2.32 16.55
N ALA A 354 5.06 3.51 16.69
CA ALA A 354 5.57 3.97 17.97
C ALA A 354 4.48 3.95 19.06
N PRO A 355 3.35 4.67 18.95
CA PRO A 355 2.30 4.59 19.96
C PRO A 355 1.60 3.22 20.02
N MET A 356 1.57 2.47 18.91
CA MET A 356 0.87 1.19 18.85
C MET A 356 1.61 0.04 19.55
N PHE A 357 2.94 0.08 19.68
CA PHE A 357 3.68 -0.98 20.37
C PHE A 357 3.85 -0.72 21.87
N LEU A 358 3.79 0.53 22.32
CA LEU A 358 4.10 0.89 23.71
C LEU A 358 3.10 0.28 24.69
N GLY A 359 3.62 -0.41 25.71
CA GLY A 359 2.82 -1.07 26.75
C GLY A 359 2.21 -2.41 26.32
N GLU A 360 2.39 -2.81 25.06
CA GLU A 360 1.91 -4.10 24.54
C GLU A 360 2.89 -5.23 24.89
N GLN A 361 2.44 -6.47 24.73
CA GLN A 361 3.27 -7.63 25.00
C GLN A 361 4.08 -8.06 23.77
N ILE A 362 5.23 -8.70 24.00
CA ILE A 362 6.07 -9.25 22.92
C ILE A 362 5.30 -10.17 21.95
N ALA A 363 4.28 -10.89 22.44
CA ALA A 363 3.45 -11.79 21.65
C ALA A 363 2.53 -11.06 20.65
N ASP A 364 2.31 -9.75 20.84
CA ASP A 364 1.44 -8.93 19.99
C ASP A 364 2.21 -8.17 18.91
N ILE A 365 3.55 -8.19 18.96
CA ILE A 365 4.42 -7.62 17.92
C ILE A 365 3.99 -8.03 16.50
N PRO A 366 3.78 -9.33 16.20
CA PRO A 366 3.45 -9.77 14.84
C PRO A 366 2.18 -9.12 14.30
N ILE A 367 1.12 -9.12 15.10
CA ILE A 367 -0.19 -8.64 14.65
C ILE A 367 -0.25 -7.10 14.59
N ILE A 368 0.41 -6.41 15.51
CA ILE A 368 0.53 -4.95 15.48
C ILE A 368 1.35 -4.52 14.24
N ALA A 369 2.46 -5.19 13.95
CA ALA A 369 3.24 -4.96 12.74
C ALA A 369 2.41 -5.20 11.47
N ALA A 370 1.69 -6.32 11.38
CA ALA A 370 0.81 -6.56 10.24
C ALA A 370 -0.33 -5.54 10.14
N SER A 371 -0.74 -4.88 11.23
CA SER A 371 -1.97 -4.08 11.26
C SER A 371 -1.98 -2.83 10.37
N ILE A 372 -0.81 -2.28 10.05
CA ILE A 372 -0.70 -1.16 9.09
C ILE A 372 -0.58 -1.63 7.63
N ASP A 373 -0.52 -2.95 7.39
CA ASP A 373 -0.32 -3.58 6.08
C ASP A 373 0.95 -3.04 5.38
N PRO A 374 2.14 -3.18 6.00
CA PRO A 374 3.35 -2.53 5.51
C PRO A 374 3.78 -3.10 4.15
N CYS A 375 3.97 -2.23 3.16
CA CYS A 375 4.70 -2.52 1.93
C CYS A 375 6.08 -1.88 2.00
N ILE A 376 7.08 -2.64 2.43
CA ILE A 376 8.45 -2.18 2.61
C ILE A 376 9.10 -1.90 1.24
N GLY A 377 8.85 -2.75 0.25
CA GLY A 377 9.32 -2.54 -1.12
C GLY A 377 8.81 -1.26 -1.78
N CYS A 378 7.69 -0.70 -1.28
CA CYS A 378 7.12 0.57 -1.72
C CYS A 378 7.76 1.78 -1.00
N MET A 379 8.16 1.57 0.25
CA MET A 379 8.60 2.60 1.18
C MET A 379 10.11 2.84 1.13
N ASP A 380 10.92 1.80 0.91
CA ASP A 380 12.36 1.89 1.12
C ASP A 380 13.03 2.94 0.23
N ARG A 381 13.65 3.91 0.90
CA ARG A 381 14.48 4.95 0.31
C ARG A 381 15.83 4.90 1.02
N ALA A 382 16.89 5.03 0.26
CA ALA A 382 18.23 5.23 0.79
C ALA A 382 18.69 6.61 0.33
N GLU A 383 19.21 7.39 1.26
CA GLU A 383 19.95 8.61 1.00
C GLU A 383 21.23 8.50 1.81
N ILE A 384 22.38 8.61 1.15
CA ILE A 384 23.67 8.57 1.83
C ILE A 384 24.06 10.01 2.12
N VAL A 385 24.22 10.31 3.41
CA VAL A 385 24.57 11.64 3.90
C VAL A 385 25.83 11.51 4.72
N ASP A 386 26.86 12.30 4.41
CA ASP A 386 28.00 12.45 5.31
C ASP A 386 27.49 13.14 6.59
N VAL A 387 27.58 12.43 7.72
CA VAL A 387 27.06 12.90 9.01
C VAL A 387 27.77 14.14 9.56
N ASN A 388 28.98 14.44 9.09
CA ASN A 388 29.77 15.59 9.53
C ASN A 388 29.49 16.83 8.68
N THR A 389 29.29 16.66 7.36
CA THR A 389 29.10 17.79 6.43
C THR A 389 27.63 18.01 6.08
N GLY A 390 26.79 16.99 6.22
CA GLY A 390 25.40 16.98 5.73
C GLY A 390 25.30 16.85 4.21
N GLU A 391 26.42 16.62 3.52
CA GLU A 391 26.44 16.49 2.06
C GLU A 391 25.88 15.13 1.63
N LYS A 392 25.11 15.14 0.54
CA LYS A 392 24.50 13.95 -0.05
C LYS A 392 25.47 13.36 -1.06
N GLU A 393 25.73 12.06 -0.96
CA GLU A 393 26.61 11.34 -1.85
C GLU A 393 25.83 10.28 -2.64
N GLU A 394 26.12 10.16 -3.94
CA GLU A 394 25.61 9.08 -4.78
C GLU A 394 26.66 7.97 -4.84
N TYR A 395 26.23 6.73 -4.64
CA TYR A 395 27.07 5.54 -4.74
C TYR A 395 26.53 4.62 -5.84
N THR A 396 27.44 4.11 -6.65
CA THR A 396 27.16 3.07 -7.66
C THR A 396 26.95 1.70 -7.02
N ASP A 397 26.35 0.77 -7.77
CA ASP A 397 26.17 -0.62 -7.32
C ASP A 397 27.51 -1.29 -6.95
N GLU A 398 28.57 -1.00 -7.72
CA GLU A 398 29.93 -1.49 -7.45
C GLU A 398 30.47 -0.94 -6.13
N GLU A 399 30.33 0.37 -5.89
CA GLU A 399 30.80 0.98 -4.63
C GLU A 399 30.00 0.50 -3.42
N LEU A 400 28.68 0.33 -3.54
CA LEU A 400 27.85 -0.26 -2.47
C LEU A 400 28.24 -1.72 -2.21
N HIS A 401 28.53 -2.50 -3.26
CA HIS A 401 29.01 -3.86 -3.13
C HIS A 401 30.36 -3.90 -2.41
N GLU A 402 31.30 -3.05 -2.81
CA GLU A 402 32.61 -2.92 -2.16
C GLU A 402 32.47 -2.55 -0.68
N LEU A 403 31.64 -1.57 -0.34
CA LEU A 403 31.35 -1.19 1.06
C LEU A 403 30.74 -2.36 1.85
N SER A 404 29.86 -3.13 1.25
CA SER A 404 29.27 -4.33 1.86
C SER A 404 30.32 -5.41 2.13
N VAL A 405 31.23 -5.65 1.16
CA VAL A 405 32.34 -6.60 1.31
C VAL A 405 33.28 -6.13 2.42
N GLN A 406 33.71 -4.87 2.40
CA GLN A 406 34.56 -4.28 3.44
C GLN A 406 33.92 -4.36 4.83
N LYS A 407 32.61 -4.10 4.95
CA LYS A 407 31.88 -4.25 6.23
C LYS A 407 31.88 -5.69 6.70
N THR A 408 31.63 -6.64 5.79
CA THR A 408 31.63 -8.07 6.09
C THR A 408 33.01 -8.53 6.56
N GLU A 409 34.07 -8.10 5.89
CA GLU A 409 35.46 -8.37 6.29
C GLU A 409 35.77 -7.80 7.67
N ARG A 410 35.34 -6.57 7.98
CA ARG A 410 35.48 -5.97 9.32
C ARG A 410 34.74 -6.76 10.40
N MET A 411 33.54 -7.25 10.09
CA MET A 411 32.74 -8.06 11.03
C MET A 411 33.35 -9.44 11.26
N LEU A 412 33.91 -10.06 10.22
CA LEU A 412 34.58 -11.36 10.31
C LEU A 412 35.96 -11.26 10.99
N GLY A 413 36.69 -10.16 10.76
CA GLY A 413 37.98 -9.89 11.37
C GLY A 413 37.93 -9.61 12.89
N GLY A 414 36.73 -9.51 13.47
CA GLY A 414 36.53 -9.44 14.92
C GLY A 414 36.33 -10.80 15.61
N ILE A 415 36.46 -11.91 14.89
CA ILE A 415 36.36 -13.28 15.45
C ILE A 415 37.74 -13.85 15.80
N ASP A 416 38.83 -13.22 15.34
CA ASP A 416 40.21 -13.57 15.68
C ASP A 416 40.89 -12.40 16.42
N GLU A 417 40.47 -12.12 17.66
CA GLU A 417 41.32 -11.51 18.71
C GLU A 417 40.76 -11.75 20.13
#